data_AF-A0AA39TS95-F1
#
_entry.id   AF-A0AA39TS95-F1
#
_cell.length_a   1.000
_cell.length_b   1.000
_cell.length_c   1.000
_cell.angle_alpha   90.00
_cell.angle_beta   90.00
_cell.angle_gamma   90.00
#
_symmetry.space_group_name_H-M   'P 1'
#
loop_
_entity.id
_entity.type
_entity.pdbx_description
1 polymer ?
#
loop_
_entity_poly.entity_id
_entity_poly.type
_entity_poly.pdbx_seq_one_letter_code
_entity_poly.pdbx_strand_id
1 'polypeptide(L)'
;GSIENMTCFPREVVCAVVEAVGPERVGCRIGPGSNCFDMKMANAIPTFTYLMFQLKTRQPKLAFLRVVEPRVIGMENRSERGIGAHEGNEFIRNLWAPKALISIGGY
;
A
#
# COMPACT_ATOMS: atom_id res chain seq x y z
N GLY A 1 5.40 -10.06 15.13
CA GLY A 1 4.79 -8.91 15.84
C GLY A 1 3.33 -8.81 15.49
N SER A 2 2.53 -8.05 16.24
CA SER A 2 1.14 -7.77 15.88
C SER A 2 1.05 -6.90 14.62
N ILE A 3 -0.09 -6.92 13.92
CA ILE A 3 -0.33 -6.05 12.75
C ILE A 3 -0.17 -4.57 13.12
N GLU A 4 -0.60 -4.19 14.31
CA GLU A 4 -0.43 -2.84 14.84
C GLU A 4 1.05 -2.46 14.97
N ASN A 5 1.88 -3.35 15.54
CA ASN A 5 3.30 -3.07 15.69
C ASN A 5 4.02 -3.01 14.33
N MET A 6 3.65 -3.90 13.39
CA MET A 6 4.23 -3.90 12.03
C MET A 6 3.91 -2.64 11.24
N THR A 7 2.77 -2.00 11.53
CA THR A 7 2.31 -0.79 10.81
C THR A 7 2.60 0.50 11.57
N CYS A 8 3.20 0.41 12.76
CA CYS A 8 3.52 1.58 13.59
C CYS A 8 4.47 2.54 12.87
N PHE A 9 5.61 2.03 12.42
CA PHE A 9 6.64 2.82 11.72
C PHE A 9 6.09 3.57 10.49
N PRO A 10 5.49 2.92 9.47
CA PRO A 10 4.98 3.64 8.31
C PRO A 10 3.87 4.64 8.67
N ARG A 11 3.06 4.36 9.69
CA ARG A 11 2.01 5.27 10.15
C ARG A 11 2.59 6.53 10.79
N GLU A 12 3.57 6.38 11.68
CA GLU A 12 4.23 7.52 12.34
C GLU A 12 4.99 8.39 11.34
N VAL A 13 5.71 7.78 10.40
CA VAL A 13 6.41 8.52 9.34
C VAL A 13 5.42 9.34 8.50
N VAL A 14 4.30 8.76 8.07
CA VAL A 14 3.30 9.52 7.31
C VAL A 14 2.73 10.67 8.14
N CYS A 15 2.40 10.44 9.42
CA CYS A 15 1.90 11.52 10.28
C CYS A 15 2.93 12.65 10.43
N ALA A 16 4.19 12.34 10.75
CA ALA A 16 5.23 13.33 10.95
C ALA A 16 5.49 14.16 9.68
N VAL A 17 5.51 13.52 8.51
CA VAL A 17 5.68 14.23 7.23
C VAL A 17 4.47 15.11 6.94
N VAL A 18 3.26 14.62 7.18
CA VAL A 18 2.02 15.41 7.02
C VAL A 18 2.02 16.65 7.92
N GLU A 19 2.45 16.52 9.18
CA GLU A 19 2.58 17.66 10.10
C GLU A 19 3.57 18.70 9.58
N ALA A 20 4.68 18.26 8.97
CA ALA A 20 5.71 19.17 8.48
C ALA A 20 5.33 19.91 7.20
N VAL A 21 4.64 19.26 6.24
CA VAL A 21 4.44 19.82 4.88
C VAL A 21 2.98 19.97 4.46
N GLY A 22 2.06 19.52 5.30
CA GLY A 22 0.63 19.51 5.02
C GLY A 22 0.16 18.25 4.26
N PRO A 23 -1.07 17.76 4.53
CA PRO A 23 -1.55 16.47 4.05
C PRO A 23 -1.70 16.37 2.52
N GLU A 24 -2.06 17.48 1.88
CA GLU A 24 -2.33 17.55 0.44
C GLU A 24 -1.06 17.46 -0.43
N ARG A 25 0.13 17.45 0.19
CA ARG A 25 1.42 17.33 -0.48
C ARG A 25 2.10 15.98 -0.23
N VAL A 26 1.46 15.10 0.54
CA VAL A 26 2.02 13.80 0.92
C VAL A 26 1.25 12.68 0.23
N GLY A 27 2.00 11.76 -0.39
CA GLY A 27 1.49 10.51 -0.93
C GLY A 27 2.22 9.32 -0.32
N CYS A 28 1.58 8.15 -0.33
CA CYS A 28 2.17 6.91 0.17
C CYS A 28 2.26 5.88 -0.95
N ARG A 29 3.36 5.12 -1.04
CA ARG A 29 3.53 4.02 -2.02
C ARG A 29 3.57 2.68 -1.29
N ILE A 30 2.78 1.73 -1.76
CA ILE A 30 2.71 0.35 -1.22
C ILE A 30 2.73 -0.70 -2.32
N GLY A 31 3.17 -1.91 -2.00
CA GLY A 31 3.20 -3.06 -2.91
C GLY A 31 2.93 -4.37 -2.15
N PRO A 32 1.66 -4.71 -1.86
CA PRO A 32 1.32 -5.84 -0.98
C PRO A 32 1.73 -7.21 -1.53
N GLY A 33 1.61 -7.38 -2.86
CA GLY A 33 1.92 -8.64 -3.56
C GLY A 33 3.35 -8.70 -4.12
N SER A 34 4.23 -7.81 -3.67
CA SER A 34 5.63 -7.79 -4.12
C SER A 34 6.49 -8.73 -3.26
N ASN A 35 7.31 -9.55 -3.91
CA ASN A 35 8.33 -10.38 -3.26
C ASN A 35 9.75 -9.82 -3.49
N CYS A 36 9.88 -8.58 -3.96
CA CYS A 36 11.18 -7.92 -4.10
C CYS A 36 11.91 -7.90 -2.77
N PHE A 37 13.24 -8.01 -2.80
CA PHE A 37 14.07 -7.92 -1.60
C PHE A 37 13.62 -8.87 -0.49
N ASP A 38 13.11 -10.05 -0.87
CA ASP A 38 12.61 -11.07 0.04
C ASP A 38 11.42 -10.64 0.92
N MET A 39 10.67 -9.61 0.48
CA MET A 39 9.53 -9.05 1.22
C MET A 39 8.23 -9.86 1.07
N LYS A 40 8.31 -11.20 1.12
CA LYS A 40 7.14 -12.06 0.93
C LYS A 40 6.37 -12.26 2.24
N MET A 41 5.07 -12.00 2.21
CA MET A 41 4.13 -12.40 3.27
C MET A 41 3.18 -13.49 2.77
N ALA A 42 2.85 -14.46 3.62
CA ALA A 42 1.87 -15.51 3.28
C ALA A 42 0.47 -14.93 3.00
N ASN A 43 0.08 -13.93 3.79
CA ASN A 43 -1.13 -13.14 3.57
C ASN A 43 -0.89 -11.68 3.95
N ALA A 44 -0.69 -10.84 2.94
CA ALA A 44 -0.46 -9.41 3.11
C ALA A 44 -1.76 -8.61 3.38
N ILE A 45 -2.93 -9.17 3.03
CA ILE A 45 -4.21 -8.46 3.04
C ILE A 45 -4.52 -7.85 4.40
N PRO A 46 -4.46 -8.56 5.55
CA PRO A 46 -4.81 -7.97 6.86
C PRO A 46 -3.90 -6.81 7.25
N THR A 47 -2.60 -6.94 6.99
CA THR A 47 -1.59 -5.92 7.36
C THR A 47 -1.80 -4.63 6.56
N PHE A 48 -1.93 -4.74 5.23
CA PHE A 48 -2.15 -3.58 4.39
C PHE A 48 -3.56 -2.99 4.55
N THR A 49 -4.57 -3.82 4.83
CA THR A 49 -5.92 -3.33 5.16
C THR A 49 -5.89 -2.45 6.42
N TYR A 50 -5.23 -2.92 7.48
CA TYR A 50 -5.09 -2.13 8.72
C TYR A 50 -4.30 -0.83 8.48
N LEU A 51 -3.17 -0.91 7.77
CA LEU A 51 -2.36 0.29 7.45
C LEU A 51 -3.19 1.32 6.68
N MET A 52 -3.85 0.91 5.60
CA MET A 52 -4.64 1.80 4.77
C MET A 52 -5.85 2.38 5.51
N PHE A 53 -6.50 1.58 6.35
CA PHE A 53 -7.59 2.07 7.20
C PHE A 53 -7.09 3.15 8.16
N GLN A 54 -5.95 2.92 8.83
CA GLN A 54 -5.36 3.90 9.74
C GLN A 54 -4.93 5.18 9.02
N LEU A 55 -4.30 5.07 7.84
CA LEU A 55 -3.90 6.25 7.06
C LEU A 55 -5.13 7.04 6.58
N LYS A 56 -6.18 6.38 6.10
CA LYS A 56 -7.41 7.04 5.65
C LYS A 56 -8.11 7.77 6.79
N THR A 57 -8.18 7.15 7.97
CA THR A 57 -8.83 7.73 9.16
C THR A 57 -8.02 8.89 9.75
N ARG A 58 -6.70 8.74 9.89
CA ARG A 58 -5.84 9.76 10.50
C ARG A 58 -5.49 10.90 9.56
N GLN A 59 -5.34 10.60 8.27
CA GLN A 59 -4.93 11.57 7.25
C GLN A 59 -5.95 11.63 6.11
N PRO A 60 -7.18 12.10 6.37
CA PRO A 60 -8.27 12.13 5.39
C PRO A 60 -8.02 13.10 4.23
N LYS A 61 -6.98 13.95 4.29
CA LYS A 61 -6.58 14.87 3.21
C LYS A 61 -5.31 14.44 2.49
N LEU A 62 -4.82 13.21 2.74
CA LEU A 62 -3.65 12.68 2.03
C LEU A 62 -3.87 12.76 0.52
N ALA A 63 -2.87 13.23 -0.21
CA ALA A 63 -2.97 13.59 -1.63
C ALA A 63 -3.35 12.39 -2.50
N PHE A 64 -2.61 11.28 -2.37
CA PHE A 64 -2.87 10.06 -3.11
C PHE A 64 -2.24 8.84 -2.44
N LEU A 65 -2.78 7.67 -2.78
CA LEU A 65 -2.13 6.39 -2.53
C LEU A 65 -1.63 5.82 -3.87
N ARG A 66 -0.39 5.36 -3.91
CA ARG A 66 0.19 4.69 -5.07
C ARG A 66 0.38 3.21 -4.77
N VAL A 67 -0.21 2.35 -5.60
CA VAL A 67 -0.14 0.89 -5.42
C VAL A 67 0.61 0.24 -6.57
N VAL A 68 1.52 -0.68 -6.25
CA VAL A 68 2.21 -1.52 -7.23
C VAL A 68 1.37 -2.75 -7.52
N GLU A 69 1.01 -2.95 -8.78
CA GLU A 69 0.28 -4.11 -9.24
C GLU A 69 1.14 -5.37 -9.14
N PRO A 70 0.52 -6.52 -8.81
CA PRO A 70 1.24 -7.77 -8.66
C PRO A 70 1.98 -8.17 -9.94
N ARG A 71 1.57 -7.72 -11.13
CA ARG A 71 2.25 -8.06 -12.39
C ARG A 71 3.73 -7.61 -12.44
N VAL A 72 4.18 -6.72 -11.55
CA VAL A 72 5.57 -6.26 -11.50
C VAL A 72 6.24 -6.64 -10.18
N ILE A 73 7.43 -7.23 -10.30
CA ILE A 73 8.36 -7.45 -9.21
C ILE A 73 9.62 -6.64 -9.51
N GLY A 74 9.75 -5.50 -8.84
CA GLY A 74 10.96 -4.70 -8.88
C GLY A 74 11.04 -4.00 -10.22
N MET A 75 11.97 -4.46 -11.07
CA MET A 75 12.13 -3.98 -12.44
C MET A 75 11.60 -4.96 -13.49
N GLU A 76 11.11 -6.13 -13.07
CA GLU A 76 10.71 -7.20 -13.97
C GLU A 76 9.18 -7.40 -13.98
N ASN A 77 8.66 -7.73 -15.16
CA ASN A 77 7.28 -8.19 -15.30
C ASN A 77 7.22 -9.69 -14.98
N ARG A 78 6.20 -10.10 -14.23
CA ARG A 78 5.84 -11.53 -14.05
C ARG A 78 4.58 -11.89 -14.81
N SER A 79 4.48 -13.16 -15.21
CA SER A 79 3.28 -13.68 -15.88
C SER A 79 2.07 -13.66 -14.93
N GLU A 80 0.87 -13.45 -15.46
CA GLU A 80 -0.37 -13.46 -14.68
C GLU A 80 -0.62 -14.81 -13.99
N ARG A 81 -0.17 -15.93 -14.61
CA ARG A 81 -0.24 -17.27 -14.01
C ARG A 81 0.55 -17.40 -12.71
N GLY A 82 1.51 -16.50 -12.47
CA GLY A 82 2.33 -16.48 -11.26
C GLY A 82 1.79 -15.59 -10.14
N ILE A 83 0.63 -14.96 -10.33
CA ILE A 83 0.01 -14.09 -9.33
C ILE A 83 -0.85 -14.95 -8.39
N GLY A 84 -0.52 -14.92 -7.10
CA GLY A 84 -1.25 -15.66 -6.07
C GLY A 84 -2.60 -15.03 -5.72
N ALA A 85 -3.51 -15.83 -5.17
CA ALA A 85 -4.87 -15.41 -4.81
C ALA A 85 -4.95 -14.22 -3.83
N HIS A 86 -3.88 -13.98 -3.05
CA HIS A 86 -3.81 -12.90 -2.06
C HIS A 86 -2.89 -11.73 -2.47
N GLU A 87 -2.44 -11.70 -3.74
CA GLU A 87 -1.56 -10.64 -4.24
C GLU A 87 -2.32 -9.55 -5.02
N GLY A 88 -3.63 -9.72 -5.21
CA GLY A 88 -4.49 -8.74 -5.88
C GLY A 88 -4.75 -7.50 -5.02
N ASN A 89 -4.80 -6.32 -5.66
CA ASN A 89 -4.97 -5.03 -5.00
C ASN A 89 -6.42 -4.56 -4.88
N GLU A 90 -7.41 -5.40 -5.19
CA GLU A 90 -8.82 -5.01 -5.20
C GLU A 90 -9.32 -4.51 -3.84
N PHE A 91 -8.88 -5.15 -2.75
CA PHE A 91 -9.20 -4.73 -1.39
C PHE A 91 -8.74 -3.29 -1.08
N ILE A 92 -7.60 -2.86 -1.65
CA ILE A 92 -7.08 -1.49 -1.48
C ILE A 92 -7.96 -0.51 -2.23
N ARG A 93 -8.36 -0.85 -3.47
CA ARG A 93 -9.23 0.01 -4.28
C ARG A 93 -10.56 0.26 -3.58
N ASN A 94 -11.17 -0.81 -3.07
CA ASN A 94 -12.43 -0.75 -2.34
C ASN A 94 -12.30 0.05 -1.02
N LEU A 95 -11.22 -0.16 -0.27
CA LEU A 95 -11.00 0.54 0.99
C LEU A 95 -10.65 2.02 0.79
N TRP A 96 -9.88 2.38 -0.25
CA TRP A 96 -9.38 3.74 -0.45
C TRP A 96 -10.40 4.66 -1.15
N ALA A 97 -11.30 4.11 -1.96
CA ALA A 97 -12.36 4.85 -2.62
C ALA A 97 -13.16 5.74 -1.63
N PRO A 98 -13.61 6.94 -2.04
CA PRO A 98 -13.47 7.56 -3.37
C PRO A 98 -12.18 8.39 -3.53
N LYS A 99 -11.16 8.20 -2.67
CA LYS A 99 -9.93 9.01 -2.71
C LYS A 99 -9.03 8.64 -3.89
N ALA A 100 -8.17 9.58 -4.28
CA ALA A 100 -7.21 9.39 -5.35
C ALA A 100 -6.28 8.18 -5.08
N LEU A 101 -6.27 7.25 -6.03
CA LEU A 101 -5.42 6.07 -6.06
C LEU A 101 -4.75 5.96 -7.43
N ILE A 102 -3.43 5.79 -7.43
CA ILE A 102 -2.62 5.62 -8.63
C ILE A 102 -2.14 4.16 -8.67
N SER A 103 -2.56 3.43 -9.71
CA SER A 103 -2.10 2.07 -9.99
C SER A 103 -0.86 2.11 -10.86
N ILE A 104 0.17 1.31 -10.55
CA ILE A 104 1.38 1.22 -11.37
C ILE A 104 1.86 -0.21 -11.56
N GLY A 105 2.46 -0.49 -12.71
CA GLY A 105 3.13 -1.74 -13.02
C GLY A 105 2.37 -2.61 -14.02
N GLY A 106 3.02 -2.96 -15.14
CA GLY A 106 2.52 -3.93 -16.11
C GLY A 106 1.33 -3.46 -16.95
N TYR A 107 1.15 -2.15 -17.11
CA TYR A 107 0.26 -1.52 -18.10
C TYR A 107 1.05 -1.19 -19.38
#